data_AF-A0A9W8UUV8-F1
#
_entry.id   AF-A0A9W8UUV8-F1
#
_cell.length_a   1.000
_cell.length_b   1.000
_cell.length_c   1.000
_cell.angle_alpha   90.00
_cell.angle_beta   90.00
_cell.angle_gamma   90.00
#
_symmetry.space_group_name_H-M   'P 1'
#
loop_
_entity.id
_entity.type
_entity.pdbx_description
1 polymer ?
#
loop_
_entity_poly.entity_id
_entity_poly.type
_entity_poly.pdbx_seq_one_letter_code
_entity_poly.pdbx_strand_id
1 'polypeptide(L)' 'MPTEPEVHIHIIEKKELTAVDKVKGAIDEIYGKGMTHVQEDTSKFVVKTIKKNPENLLKELKEKGC' A
#
# COMPACT_ATOMS: atom_id res chain seq x y z
N MET A 1 -5.86 6.19 -28.36
CA MET A 1 -6.49 5.19 -27.48
C MET A 1 -6.38 5.75 -26.07
N PRO A 2 -7.47 5.88 -25.29
CA PRO A 2 -7.32 6.16 -23.87
C PRO A 2 -6.62 4.95 -23.25
N THR A 3 -5.40 5.12 -22.79
CA THR A 3 -4.67 4.11 -22.05
C THR A 3 -5.46 3.84 -20.78
N GLU A 4 -5.96 2.61 -20.59
CA GLU A 4 -6.58 2.23 -19.32
C GLU A 4 -5.56 2.52 -18.20
N PRO A 5 -5.98 3.16 -17.09
CA PRO A 5 -5.06 3.49 -16.01
C PRO A 5 -4.46 2.19 -15.46
N GLU A 6 -3.13 2.07 -15.51
CA GLU A 6 -2.40 0.92 -14.99
C GLU A 6 -2.62 0.83 -13.48
N VAL A 7 -3.33 -0.20 -13.04
CA VAL A 7 -3.56 -0.46 -11.62
C VAL A 7 -2.41 -1.31 -11.08
N HIS A 8 -1.66 -0.75 -10.14
CA HIS A 8 -0.64 -1.45 -9.39
C HIS A 8 -1.26 -2.07 -8.13
N ILE A 9 -0.94 -3.34 -7.89
CA ILE A 9 -1.40 -4.09 -6.72
C ILE A 9 -0.17 -4.48 -5.91
N HIS A 10 -0.07 -3.98 -4.69
CA HIS A 10 0.96 -4.36 -3.73
C HIS A 10 0.34 -5.31 -2.71
N ILE A 11 0.95 -6.47 -2.52
CA ILE A 11 0.55 -7.44 -1.51
C ILE A 11 1.60 -7.41 -0.41
N ILE A 12 1.19 -7.08 0.81
CA ILE A 12 2.06 -6.93 1.97
C ILE A 12 1.61 -7.92 3.03
N GLU A 13 2.47 -8.86 3.42
CA GLU A 13 2.13 -9.79 4.49
C GLU A 13 2.21 -9.11 5.86
N LYS A 14 1.21 -9.32 6.72
CA LYS A 14 1.16 -8.75 8.08
C LYS A 14 2.35 -9.20 8.94
N LYS A 15 2.89 -10.39 8.69
CA LYS A 15 4.08 -10.90 9.39
C LYS A 15 5.36 -10.10 9.12
N GLU A 16 5.41 -9.38 7.99
CA GLU A 16 6.54 -8.52 7.63
C GLU A 16 6.43 -7.11 8.21
N LEU A 17 5.28 -6.79 8.81
CA LEU A 17 4.93 -5.50 9.36
C LEU A 17 5.07 -5.55 10.88
N THR A 18 5.63 -4.49 11.44
CA THR A 18 5.79 -4.32 12.89
C THR A 18 4.57 -3.67 13.55
N ALA A 19 3.77 -2.90 12.81
CA ALA A 19 2.59 -2.19 13.29
C ALA A 19 1.47 -2.15 12.23
N VAL A 20 0.75 -3.27 12.13
CA VAL A 20 -0.39 -3.52 11.24
C VAL A 20 -1.45 -2.41 11.28
N ASP A 21 -1.77 -1.87 12.45
CA ASP A 21 -2.77 -0.81 12.64
C ASP A 21 -2.39 0.53 12.00
N LYS A 22 -1.09 0.79 11.83
CA LYS A 22 -0.57 2.05 11.25
C LYS A 22 -0.42 1.98 9.73
N VAL A 23 -0.47 0.78 9.15
CA VAL A 23 -0.22 0.54 7.73
C VAL A 23 -1.15 1.34 6.84
N LYS A 24 -2.46 1.35 7.12
CA LYS A 24 -3.42 2.12 6.32
C LYS A 24 -3.10 3.62 6.31
N GLY A 25 -2.80 4.18 7.49
CA GLY A 25 -2.41 5.59 7.61
C GLY A 25 -1.11 5.89 6.87
N ALA A 26 -0.11 5.03 6.98
CA ALA A 26 1.15 5.19 6.26
C ALA A 26 0.96 5.10 4.74
N ILE A 27 0.10 4.19 4.24
CA ILE A 27 -0.24 4.10 2.81
C ILE A 27 -0.93 5.39 2.34
N ASP A 28 -1.89 5.91 3.10
CA ASP A 28 -2.55 7.18 2.79
C ASP A 28 -1.57 8.35 2.76
N GLU A 29 -0.57 8.38 3.65
CA GLU A 29 0.49 9.39 3.63
C GLU A 29 1.42 9.27 2.41
N ILE A 30 1.75 8.05 2.00
CA ILE A 30 2.66 7.77 0.87
C ILE A 30 2.02 8.18 -0.46
N TYR A 31 0.78 7.75 -0.70
CA TYR A 31 0.14 7.94 -2.01
C TYR A 31 -0.76 9.17 -2.07
N GLY A 32 -1.24 9.64 -0.91
CA GLY A 32 -2.26 10.66 -0.77
C GLY A 32 -3.62 10.06 -0.42
N LYS A 33 -4.33 10.74 0.49
CA LYS A 33 -5.62 10.29 1.03
C LYS A 33 -6.64 10.06 -0.09
N GLY A 34 -7.21 8.86 -0.15
CA GLY A 34 -8.21 8.49 -1.15
C GLY A 34 -7.68 8.14 -2.55
N MET A 35 -6.35 8.08 -2.74
CA MET A 35 -5.74 7.61 -4.00
C MET A 35 -5.48 6.10 -4.03
N THR A 36 -5.68 5.41 -2.90
CA THR A 36 -5.44 3.98 -2.77
C THR A 36 -6.64 3.27 -2.19
N HIS A 37 -6.77 2.00 -2.53
CA HIS A 37 -7.74 1.10 -1.95
C HIS A 37 -6.98 0.01 -1.18
N VAL A 38 -7.02 0.09 0.16
CA VAL A 38 -6.38 -0.89 1.04
C VAL A 38 -7.43 -1.89 1.51
N GLN A 39 -7.33 -3.11 1.00
CA GLN A 39 -8.11 -4.25 1.47
C GLN A 39 -7.28 -5.03 2.49
N GLU A 40 -7.83 -5.18 3.69
CA GLU A 40 -7.19 -5.94 4.75
C GLU A 40 -7.76 -7.36 4.80
N ASP A 41 -6.86 -8.33 4.81
CA ASP A 41 -7.16 -9.75 4.95
C ASP A 41 -6.62 -10.28 6.28
N THR A 42 -6.83 -11.55 6.60
CA THR A 42 -6.38 -12.14 7.87
C THR A 42 -4.85 -12.14 7.99
N SER A 43 -4.13 -12.38 6.89
CA SER A 43 -2.66 -12.52 6.88
C SER A 43 -1.91 -11.42 6.12
N LYS A 44 -2.62 -10.54 5.40
CA LYS A 44 -1.99 -9.58 4.47
C LYS A 44 -2.84 -8.34 4.24
N PHE A 45 -2.20 -7.30 3.69
CA PHE A 45 -2.83 -6.14 3.10
C PHE A 45 -2.68 -6.18 1.58
N VAL A 46 -3.76 -5.90 0.88
CA VAL A 46 -3.80 -5.75 -0.57
C VAL A 46 -4.06 -4.29 -0.87
N VAL A 47 -3.04 -3.61 -1.39
CA VAL A 47 -3.08 -2.19 -1.71
C VAL A 47 -3.20 -2.03 -3.21
N LYS A 48 -4.30 -1.43 -3.67
CA LYS A 48 -4.52 -1.13 -5.09
C LYS A 48 -4.36 0.37 -5.30
N THR A 49 -3.58 0.75 -6.30
CA THR A 49 -3.27 2.14 -6.60
C THR A 49 -3.10 2.34 -8.11
N ILE A 50 -3.41 3.52 -8.61
CA ILE A 50 -3.12 3.93 -10.00
C ILE A 50 -1.79 4.67 -10.12
N LYS A 51 -1.08 4.85 -9.00
CA LYS A 51 0.27 5.42 -8.95
C LYS A 51 1.29 4.31 -8.83
N LYS A 52 2.29 4.31 -9.71
CA LYS A 52 3.42 3.37 -9.69
C LYS A 52 4.34 3.50 -8.48
N ASN A 53 4.38 4.68 -7.85
CA ASN A 53 5.34 5.00 -6.80
C ASN A 53 4.71 5.00 -5.41
N PRO A 54 5.39 4.48 -4.39
CA PRO A 54 6.75 3.90 -4.40
C PRO A 54 6.84 2.53 -5.08
N GLU A 55 7.98 2.23 -5.70
CA GLU A 55 8.25 0.93 -6.33
C GLU A 55 8.22 -0.21 -5.30
N ASN A 56 8.65 0.06 -4.07
CA ASN A 56 8.63 -0.89 -2.96
C ASN A 56 7.90 -0.32 -1.73
N LEU A 57 6.58 -0.44 -1.74
CA LEU A 57 5.71 0.01 -0.66
C LEU A 57 6.07 -0.64 0.70
N LEU A 58 6.46 -1.91 0.73
CA LEU A 58 6.84 -2.60 1.97
C LEU A 58 8.05 -1.92 2.63
N LYS A 59 9.04 -1.51 1.84
CA LYS A 59 10.23 -0.82 2.36
C LYS A 59 9.84 0.52 2.99
N GLU A 60 9.03 1.32 2.29
CA GLU A 60 8.54 2.62 2.80
C GLU A 60 7.74 2.46 4.09
N LEU A 61 6.90 1.42 4.19
CA LEU A 61 6.16 1.11 5.41
C LEU A 61 7.10 0.77 6.56
N LYS A 62 8.12 -0.07 6.31
CA LYS A 62 9.15 -0.40 7.32
C LYS A 62 9.93 0.85 7.75
N GLU A 63 10.28 1.74 6.83
CA GLU A 63 10.96 3.01 7.15
C GLU A 63 10.09 3.97 7.97
N LYS A 64 8.77 3.92 7.78
CA LYS A 64 7.79 4.62 8.63
C LYS A 64 7.50 3.92 9.97
N GLY A 65 8.13 2.77 10.24
CA GLY A 65 7.94 2.00 11.46
C GLY A 65 6.61 1.22 11.50
N CYS A 66 6.14 0.78 10.33
CA CYS A 66 5.00 -0.12 10.18
C CYS A 66 5.40 -1.59 10.07
#